data_AF-A0A955WTG5-F1
#
_entry.id   AF-A0A955WTG5-F1
#
_cell.length_a   1.000
_cell.length_b   1.000
_cell.length_c   1.000
_cell.angle_alpha   90.00
_cell.angle_beta   90.00
_cell.angle_gamma   90.00
#
_symmetry.space_group_name_H-M   'P 1'
#
loop_
_entity.id
_entity.type
_entity.pdbx_description
1 polymer ?
#
loop_
_entity_poly.entity_id
_entity_poly.type
_entity_poly.pdbx_seq_one_letter_code
_entity_poly.pdbx_strand_id
1 'polypeptide(L)'
;MANMHARQFTDGRSLVGEWDIRPSGVVYRNAGIDTLYQAAVQRGQATVLANGALLQGTEPFYGRAAKSSFYVNDPDARFNGKGIDDLIAWGNPAEGQWDNLPMDPAVYRRLRARVVARLSEAGDLYVNDGWSGRTERSRMGVRLITESAVGAVFAHNIFLRLQPEELAGFKPEWTILQAPSVKAEPADKTHSEAFIIVDLAAQVVVIGGTKYNGQIKKSMFCVQNFRLPLKGILTMHAGASEGEGGLSAVHAGLSGTGKTT
;
A
#
# COMPACT_ATOMS: atom_id res chain seq x y z
N MET A 1 12.29 38.27 -2.48
CA MET A 1 12.98 37.18 -1.76
C MET A 1 11.89 36.29 -1.18
N ALA A 2 11.62 35.16 -1.83
CA ALA A 2 10.54 34.26 -1.43
C ALA A 2 10.92 33.56 -0.13
N ASN A 3 10.01 33.60 0.83
CA ASN A 3 10.13 32.99 2.14
C ASN A 3 10.26 31.46 1.96
N MET A 4 11.48 30.93 2.07
CA MET A 4 11.72 29.51 2.27
C MET A 4 11.09 29.15 3.61
N HIS A 5 9.85 28.63 3.58
CA HIS A 5 9.28 27.96 4.74
C HIS A 5 10.30 26.91 5.20
N ALA A 6 10.89 27.13 6.37
CA ALA A 6 11.71 26.15 7.04
C ALA A 6 10.90 24.85 7.08
N ARG A 7 11.41 23.83 6.40
CA ARG A 7 10.82 22.49 6.42
C ARG A 7 10.69 22.10 7.88
N GLN A 8 9.46 22.03 8.38
CA GLN A 8 9.18 21.49 9.70
C GLN A 8 9.53 20.00 9.63
N PHE A 9 10.81 19.69 9.85
CA PHE A 9 11.28 18.33 10.01
C PHE A 9 10.76 17.84 11.36
N THR A 10 9.54 17.31 11.40
CA THR A 10 9.28 16.22 12.35
C THR A 10 10.30 15.13 12.04
N ASP A 11 11.06 14.69 13.04
CA ASP A 11 12.01 13.59 12.88
C ASP A 11 11.27 12.35 12.40
N GLY A 12 11.29 12.13 11.07
CA GLY A 12 10.55 11.06 10.41
C GLY A 12 11.00 9.67 10.86
N ARG A 13 12.15 9.56 11.55
CA ARG A 13 12.64 8.31 12.13
C ARG A 13 11.67 7.76 13.18
N SER A 14 11.01 8.63 13.93
CA SER A 14 9.99 8.23 14.90
C SER A 14 8.79 7.52 14.24
N LEU A 15 8.46 7.89 13.00
CA LEU A 15 7.30 7.34 12.26
C LEU A 15 7.50 5.91 11.78
N VAL A 16 8.77 5.49 11.65
CA VAL A 16 9.14 4.16 11.16
C VAL A 16 9.68 3.28 12.30
N GLY A 17 10.09 3.89 13.42
CA GLY A 17 10.68 3.20 14.57
C GLY A 17 9.73 2.18 15.21
N GLU A 18 8.42 2.42 15.19
CA GLU A 18 7.38 1.49 15.68
C GLU A 18 7.34 0.16 14.89
N TRP A 19 7.90 0.14 13.68
CA TRP A 19 8.01 -1.05 12.82
C TRP A 19 9.39 -1.70 12.90
N ASP A 20 10.19 -1.35 13.92
CA ASP A 20 11.60 -1.76 14.09
C ASP A 20 12.53 -1.34 12.96
N ILE A 21 12.12 -0.36 12.16
CA ILE A 21 12.96 0.21 11.10
C ILE A 21 13.95 1.19 11.73
N ARG A 22 15.22 1.06 11.37
CA ARG A 22 16.33 1.92 11.79
C ARG A 22 16.96 2.54 10.53
N PRO A 23 16.40 3.64 10.01
CA PRO A 23 16.76 4.15 8.68
C PRO A 23 18.20 4.67 8.65
N SER A 24 18.96 4.21 7.65
CA SER A 24 20.34 4.65 7.40
C SER A 24 20.44 6.03 6.74
N GLY A 25 19.36 6.53 6.12
CA GLY A 25 19.27 7.85 5.50
C GLY A 25 18.19 8.75 6.11
N VAL A 26 17.63 9.63 5.27
CA VAL A 26 16.58 10.58 5.63
C VAL A 26 15.20 9.94 5.44
N VAL A 27 14.30 10.20 6.38
CA VAL A 27 12.89 9.81 6.24
C VAL A 27 12.08 11.02 5.79
N TYR A 28 11.62 11.00 4.54
CA TYR A 28 10.79 12.06 3.96
C TYR A 28 9.31 11.75 4.17
N ARG A 29 8.67 12.46 5.11
CA ARG A 29 7.22 12.39 5.32
C ARG A 29 6.48 13.33 4.37
N ASN A 30 5.51 12.82 3.63
CA ASN A 30 4.62 13.54 2.72
C ASN A 30 5.39 14.52 1.80
N ALA A 31 6.51 14.07 1.23
CA ALA A 31 7.32 14.88 0.34
C ALA A 31 6.50 15.43 -0.83
N GLY A 32 6.83 16.66 -1.24
CA GLY A 32 6.23 17.29 -2.42
C GLY A 32 6.51 16.50 -3.69
N ILE A 33 5.61 16.60 -4.66
CA ILE A 33 5.68 15.82 -5.90
C ILE A 33 7.00 16.05 -6.66
N ASP A 34 7.52 17.28 -6.69
CA ASP A 34 8.79 17.61 -7.34
C ASP A 34 9.98 16.90 -6.70
N THR A 35 10.00 16.81 -5.37
CA THR A 35 11.04 16.09 -4.62
C THR A 35 10.97 14.60 -4.93
N LEU A 36 9.77 14.03 -4.97
CA LEU A 36 9.57 12.62 -5.31
C LEU A 36 9.96 12.31 -6.77
N TYR A 37 9.66 13.21 -7.69
CA TYR A 37 10.05 13.12 -9.10
C TYR A 37 11.57 13.11 -9.26
N GLN A 38 12.25 14.09 -8.66
CA GLN A 38 13.71 14.18 -8.71
C GLN A 38 14.35 12.94 -8.09
N ALA A 39 13.86 12.49 -6.94
CA ALA A 39 14.35 11.29 -6.28
C ALA A 39 14.16 10.03 -7.14
N ALA A 40 13.00 9.87 -7.79
CA ALA A 40 12.73 8.73 -8.68
C ALA A 40 13.73 8.65 -9.85
N VAL A 41 14.06 9.80 -10.45
CA VAL A 41 15.01 9.88 -11.57
C VAL A 41 16.45 9.66 -11.08
N GLN A 42 16.88 10.36 -10.03
CA GLN A 42 18.24 10.25 -9.47
C GLN A 42 18.57 8.83 -8.99
N ARG A 43 17.56 8.10 -8.51
CA ARG A 43 17.70 6.71 -8.06
C ARG A 43 17.55 5.68 -9.20
N GLY A 44 17.41 6.14 -10.45
CA GLY A 44 17.23 5.27 -11.62
C GLY A 44 15.95 4.43 -11.57
N GLN A 45 14.93 4.86 -10.82
CA GLN A 45 13.66 4.14 -10.68
C GLN A 45 12.67 4.47 -11.79
N ALA A 46 12.84 5.62 -12.45
CA ALA A 46 12.02 6.08 -13.57
C ALA A 46 12.81 7.02 -14.49
N THR A 47 12.34 7.17 -15.72
CA THR A 47 12.77 8.21 -16.66
C THR A 47 11.64 9.21 -16.92
N VAL A 48 11.97 10.40 -17.41
CA VAL A 48 10.98 11.43 -17.76
C VAL A 48 10.72 11.37 -19.26
N LEU A 49 9.46 11.26 -19.64
CA LEU A 49 9.01 11.33 -21.04
C LEU A 49 8.97 12.77 -21.55
N ALA A 50 8.87 12.94 -22.87
CA ALA A 50 8.80 14.26 -23.51
C ALA A 50 7.64 15.15 -22.99
N ASN A 51 6.56 14.54 -22.49
CA ASN A 51 5.41 15.23 -21.91
C ASN A 51 5.52 15.47 -20.39
N GLY A 52 6.67 15.17 -19.78
CA GLY A 52 6.91 15.34 -18.34
C GLY A 52 6.40 14.19 -17.46
N ALA A 53 5.76 13.16 -18.01
CA ALA A 53 5.33 12.00 -17.24
C ALA A 53 6.51 11.12 -16.83
N LEU A 54 6.45 10.53 -15.63
CA LEU A 54 7.40 9.51 -15.20
C LEU A 54 7.05 8.15 -15.81
N LEU A 55 8.04 7.52 -16.43
CA LEU A 55 7.98 6.14 -16.93
C LEU A 55 8.80 5.22 -16.01
N GLN A 56 8.14 4.22 -15.43
CA GLN A 56 8.78 3.18 -14.63
C GLN A 56 8.65 1.81 -15.31
N GLY A 57 9.77 1.09 -15.42
CA GLY A 57 9.78 -0.34 -15.72
C GLY A 57 9.39 -1.18 -14.49
N THR A 58 8.49 -2.14 -14.67
CA THR A 58 7.93 -2.99 -13.59
C THR A 58 8.24 -4.48 -13.74
N GLU A 59 9.15 -4.82 -14.64
CA GLU A 59 9.63 -6.17 -14.90
C GLU A 59 9.95 -6.95 -13.61
N PRO A 60 9.62 -8.26 -13.57
CA PRO A 60 8.85 -9.02 -14.57
C PRO A 60 7.32 -8.88 -14.40
N PHE A 61 6.86 -8.10 -13.41
CA PHE A 61 5.45 -8.02 -13.03
C PHE A 61 4.78 -6.77 -13.61
N TYR A 62 4.20 -6.90 -14.79
CA TYR A 62 3.45 -5.80 -15.45
C TYR A 62 2.02 -5.61 -14.92
N GLY A 63 1.60 -6.43 -13.96
CA GLY A 63 0.26 -6.44 -13.40
C GLY A 63 0.21 -7.05 -12.01
N ARG A 64 -1.00 -7.35 -11.53
CA ARG A 64 -1.18 -7.98 -10.22
C ARG A 64 -0.54 -9.36 -10.17
N ALA A 65 0.28 -9.59 -9.15
CA ALA A 65 0.67 -10.92 -8.72
C ALA A 65 -0.43 -11.53 -7.83
N ALA A 66 -1.60 -11.81 -8.42
CA ALA A 66 -2.81 -12.21 -7.66
C ALA A 66 -2.57 -13.47 -6.81
N LYS A 67 -1.93 -14.49 -7.40
CA LYS A 67 -1.55 -15.74 -6.72
C LYS A 67 -0.48 -15.58 -5.63
N SER A 68 0.06 -14.36 -5.48
CA SER A 68 1.06 -14.00 -4.47
C SER A 68 0.49 -13.03 -3.43
N SER A 69 -0.83 -13.03 -3.25
CA SER A 69 -1.52 -12.25 -2.20
C SER A 69 -2.01 -13.19 -1.11
N PHE A 70 -1.69 -12.86 0.14
CA PHE A 70 -1.92 -13.73 1.29
C PHE A 70 -2.46 -12.96 2.49
N TYR A 71 -3.09 -13.68 3.42
CA TYR A 71 -3.48 -13.19 4.73
C TYR A 71 -2.80 -14.04 5.80
N VAL A 72 -2.26 -13.40 6.84
CA VAL A 72 -1.65 -14.13 7.97
C VAL A 72 -2.73 -14.94 8.68
N ASN A 73 -2.59 -16.27 8.69
CA ASN A 73 -3.49 -17.15 9.44
C ASN A 73 -2.81 -17.57 10.76
N ASP A 74 -2.86 -16.67 11.74
CA ASP A 74 -2.41 -16.94 13.09
C ASP A 74 -3.61 -17.33 13.97
N PRO A 75 -3.65 -18.55 14.53
CA PRO A 75 -4.77 -19.04 15.32
C PRO A 75 -4.98 -18.27 16.63
N ASP A 76 -3.96 -17.53 17.10
CA ASP A 76 -4.02 -16.71 18.32
C ASP A 76 -4.37 -15.25 18.01
N ALA A 77 -4.20 -14.83 16.76
CA ALA A 77 -4.55 -13.47 16.34
C ALA A 77 -6.05 -13.24 16.35
N ARG A 78 -6.46 -12.04 16.75
CA ARG A 78 -7.86 -11.62 16.78
C ARG A 78 -8.00 -10.27 16.09
N PHE A 79 -9.11 -10.09 15.38
CA PHE A 79 -9.55 -8.78 14.91
C PHE A 79 -10.97 -8.54 15.43
N ASN A 80 -11.13 -7.49 16.25
CA ASN A 80 -12.38 -7.20 16.96
C ASN A 80 -12.97 -8.41 17.70
N GLY A 81 -12.11 -9.21 18.35
CA GLY A 81 -12.50 -10.38 19.15
C GLY A 81 -12.79 -11.65 18.36
N LYS A 82 -12.73 -11.63 17.02
CA LYS A 82 -12.94 -12.80 16.16
C LYS A 82 -11.62 -13.43 15.71
N GLY A 83 -11.60 -14.75 15.54
CA GLY A 83 -10.48 -15.44 14.92
C GLY A 83 -10.36 -15.07 13.44
N ILE A 84 -9.17 -15.26 12.85
CA ILE A 84 -8.96 -14.92 11.44
C ILE A 84 -9.81 -15.81 10.52
N ASP A 85 -9.97 -17.09 10.86
CA ASP A 85 -10.82 -18.02 10.11
C ASP A 85 -12.31 -17.61 10.10
N ASP A 86 -12.78 -16.85 11.09
CA ASP A 86 -14.16 -16.34 11.13
C ASP A 86 -14.38 -15.14 10.19
N LEU A 87 -13.29 -14.55 9.68
CA LEU A 87 -13.29 -13.27 8.98
C LEU A 87 -12.99 -13.41 7.50
N ILE A 88 -12.34 -14.50 7.09
CA ILE A 88 -11.81 -14.65 5.73
C ILE A 88 -12.53 -15.79 5.01
N ALA A 89 -13.03 -15.49 3.82
CA ALA A 89 -13.44 -16.50 2.86
C ALA A 89 -12.18 -17.03 2.15
N TRP A 90 -11.57 -18.08 2.72
CA TRP A 90 -10.35 -18.69 2.21
C TRP A 90 -10.54 -19.27 0.82
N GLY A 91 -9.59 -19.00 -0.09
CA GLY A 91 -9.55 -19.67 -1.39
C GLY A 91 -8.96 -21.07 -1.26
N ASN A 92 -9.48 -22.00 -2.08
CA ASN A 92 -8.92 -23.33 -2.27
C ASN A 92 -8.11 -23.43 -3.58
N PRO A 93 -6.77 -23.45 -3.55
CA PRO A 93 -5.94 -23.63 -4.74
C PRO A 93 -6.21 -24.92 -5.52
N ALA A 94 -6.64 -26.00 -4.84
CA ALA A 94 -6.99 -27.26 -5.49
C ALA A 94 -8.25 -27.14 -6.38
N GLU A 95 -9.11 -26.15 -6.10
CA GLU A 95 -10.29 -25.81 -6.90
C GLU A 95 -10.03 -24.61 -7.84
N GLY A 96 -8.78 -24.18 -7.97
CA GLY A 96 -8.42 -23.04 -8.80
C GLY A 96 -8.80 -21.68 -8.21
N GLN A 97 -9.14 -21.61 -6.92
CA GLN A 97 -9.39 -20.36 -6.21
C GLN A 97 -8.08 -19.84 -5.62
N TRP A 98 -7.57 -18.75 -6.20
CA TRP A 98 -6.25 -18.19 -5.86
C TRP A 98 -6.32 -16.88 -5.08
N ASP A 99 -7.52 -16.48 -4.66
CA ASP A 99 -7.74 -15.30 -3.83
C ASP A 99 -7.78 -15.70 -2.36
N ASN A 100 -7.45 -14.77 -1.46
CA ASN A 100 -7.46 -14.98 -0.01
C ASN A 100 -6.72 -16.26 0.43
N LEU A 101 -5.42 -16.34 0.14
CA LEU A 101 -4.61 -17.50 0.53
C LEU A 101 -4.04 -17.32 1.95
N PRO A 102 -3.97 -18.38 2.77
CA PRO A 102 -3.36 -18.29 4.09
C PRO A 102 -1.83 -18.19 3.99
N MET A 103 -1.24 -17.44 4.92
CA MET A 103 0.19 -17.36 5.16
C MET A 103 0.49 -17.85 6.57
N ASP A 104 1.45 -18.77 6.68
CA ASP A 104 1.97 -19.24 7.97
C ASP A 104 2.61 -18.07 8.75
N PRO A 105 2.31 -17.91 10.06
CA PRO A 105 2.83 -16.81 10.86
C PRO A 105 4.36 -16.76 10.95
N ALA A 106 5.05 -17.91 10.95
CA ALA A 106 6.52 -17.94 10.98
C ALA A 106 7.12 -17.50 9.65
N VAL A 107 6.50 -17.87 8.52
CA VAL A 107 6.88 -17.37 7.20
C VAL A 107 6.64 -15.87 7.09
N TYR A 108 5.48 -15.38 7.53
CA TYR A 108 5.18 -13.95 7.58
C TYR A 108 6.22 -13.17 8.38
N ARG A 109 6.53 -13.62 9.61
CA ARG A 109 7.54 -12.97 10.47
C ARG A 109 8.90 -12.88 9.79
N ARG A 110 9.34 -13.94 9.10
CA ARG A 110 10.60 -13.95 8.35
C ARG A 110 10.59 -12.96 7.18
N LEU A 111 9.54 -12.95 6.36
CA LEU A 111 9.42 -12.02 5.23
C LEU A 111 9.33 -10.56 5.71
N ARG A 112 8.54 -10.29 6.76
CA ARG A 112 8.46 -8.97 7.40
C ARG A 112 9.83 -8.53 7.92
N ALA A 113 10.57 -9.41 8.60
CA ALA A 113 11.91 -9.09 9.09
C ALA A 113 12.87 -8.70 7.97
N ARG A 114 12.85 -9.41 6.82
CA ARG A 114 13.64 -9.06 5.63
C ARG A 114 13.25 -7.71 5.05
N VAL A 115 11.94 -7.39 5.00
CA VAL A 115 11.46 -6.07 4.57
C VAL A 115 11.91 -4.96 5.52
N VAL A 116 11.79 -5.16 6.83
CA VAL A 116 12.23 -4.19 7.86
C VAL A 116 13.74 -3.96 7.79
N ALA A 117 14.53 -5.02 7.66
CA ALA A 117 15.98 -4.93 7.48
C ALA A 117 16.33 -4.14 6.21
N ARG A 118 15.68 -4.47 5.08
CA ARG A 118 15.89 -3.76 3.82
C ARG A 118 15.57 -2.28 3.94
N LEU A 119 14.43 -1.92 4.53
CA LEU A 119 14.04 -0.52 4.74
C LEU A 119 15.02 0.22 5.65
N SER A 120 15.59 -0.47 6.64
CA SER A 120 16.63 0.10 7.52
C SER A 120 17.92 0.42 6.74
N GLU A 121 18.26 -0.39 5.75
CA GLU A 121 19.48 -0.25 4.94
C GLU A 121 19.29 0.53 3.62
N ALA A 122 18.06 0.94 3.28
CA ALA A 122 17.70 1.53 1.98
C ALA A 122 18.22 2.96 1.74
N GLY A 123 18.88 3.55 2.73
CA GLY A 123 19.21 4.97 2.76
C GLY A 123 17.94 5.77 3.02
N ASP A 124 17.58 6.61 2.06
CA ASP A 124 16.38 7.44 2.16
C ASP A 124 15.09 6.62 2.05
N LEU A 125 14.15 6.92 2.95
CA LEU A 125 12.80 6.36 2.97
C LEU A 125 11.76 7.43 2.70
N TYR A 126 10.64 7.01 2.12
CA TYR A 126 9.48 7.86 1.85
C TYR A 126 8.30 7.35 2.67
N VAL A 127 7.72 8.26 3.45
CA VAL A 127 6.53 8.02 4.25
C VAL A 127 5.39 8.85 3.68
N ASN A 128 4.30 8.21 3.26
CA ASN A 128 3.12 8.91 2.76
C ASN A 128 1.93 8.61 3.67
N ASP A 129 1.50 9.62 4.41
CA ASP A 129 0.26 9.61 5.17
C ASP A 129 -0.89 10.17 4.31
N GLY A 130 -2.04 9.50 4.31
CA GLY A 130 -3.22 9.92 3.56
C GLY A 130 -4.49 9.19 3.97
N TRP A 131 -5.60 9.57 3.34
CA TRP A 131 -6.89 8.91 3.52
C TRP A 131 -7.20 7.96 2.35
N SER A 132 -7.66 6.76 2.69
CA SER A 132 -8.37 5.87 1.77
C SER A 132 -9.87 6.01 2.04
N GLY A 133 -10.65 6.52 1.07
CA GLY A 133 -12.07 6.86 1.24
C GLY A 133 -12.29 8.35 1.56
N ARG A 134 -13.32 8.95 0.96
CA ARG A 134 -13.54 10.41 0.96
C ARG A 134 -14.31 10.94 2.17
N THR A 135 -15.31 10.21 2.65
CA THR A 135 -16.20 10.67 3.73
C THR A 135 -15.69 10.24 5.08
N GLU A 136 -15.98 10.97 6.15
CA GLU A 136 -15.54 10.60 7.50
C GLU A 136 -15.99 9.20 7.93
N ARG A 137 -17.21 8.81 7.53
CA ARG A 137 -17.77 7.49 7.81
C ARG A 137 -17.00 6.35 7.11
N SER A 138 -16.41 6.60 5.94
CA SER A 138 -15.73 5.58 5.11
C SER A 138 -14.21 5.67 5.15
N ARG A 139 -13.65 6.85 5.44
CA ARG A 139 -12.21 7.10 5.35
C ARG A 139 -11.44 6.26 6.34
N MET A 140 -10.23 5.91 5.94
CA MET A 140 -9.29 5.12 6.70
C MET A 140 -7.92 5.77 6.60
N GLY A 141 -7.28 6.03 7.73
CA GLY A 141 -5.91 6.56 7.74
C GLY A 141 -4.94 5.50 7.24
N VAL A 142 -4.16 5.82 6.19
CA VAL A 142 -3.15 4.92 5.61
C VAL A 142 -1.78 5.58 5.68
N ARG A 143 -0.78 4.83 6.13
CA ARG A 143 0.64 5.19 6.03
C ARG A 143 1.35 4.21 5.10
N LEU A 144 1.96 4.70 4.03
CA LEU A 144 2.96 3.93 3.27
C LEU A 144 4.35 4.25 3.82
N ILE A 145 5.19 3.23 4.01
CA ILE A 145 6.63 3.34 4.27
C ILE A 145 7.34 2.57 3.15
N THR A 146 8.19 3.23 2.38
CA THR A 146 8.85 2.62 1.22
C THR A 146 10.24 3.16 0.92
N GLU A 147 11.10 2.30 0.37
CA GLU A 147 12.38 2.66 -0.26
C GLU A 147 12.24 3.22 -1.69
N SER A 148 11.03 3.13 -2.27
CA SER A 148 10.73 3.49 -3.65
C SER A 148 10.13 4.89 -3.74
N ALA A 149 10.86 5.82 -4.34
CA ALA A 149 10.38 7.16 -4.65
C ALA A 149 9.19 7.09 -5.62
N VAL A 150 9.21 6.20 -6.62
CA VAL A 150 8.06 6.02 -7.54
C VAL A 150 6.86 5.40 -6.81
N GLY A 151 7.09 4.50 -5.85
CA GLY A 151 6.03 4.00 -4.96
C GLY A 151 5.38 5.13 -4.16
N ALA A 152 6.18 6.08 -3.66
CA ALA A 152 5.69 7.30 -3.02
C ALA A 152 4.98 8.26 -3.99
N VAL A 153 5.44 8.43 -5.22
CA VAL A 153 4.69 9.18 -6.26
C VAL A 153 3.31 8.54 -6.48
N PHE A 154 3.26 7.21 -6.60
CA PHE A 154 2.01 6.49 -6.78
C PHE A 154 1.06 6.69 -5.59
N ALA A 155 1.56 6.57 -4.36
CA ALA A 155 0.78 6.80 -3.16
C ALA A 155 0.27 8.25 -3.04
N HIS A 156 1.09 9.24 -3.42
CA HIS A 156 0.69 10.66 -3.49
C HIS A 156 -0.49 10.88 -4.44
N ASN A 157 -0.55 10.13 -5.54
CA ASN A 157 -1.60 10.26 -6.55
C ASN A 157 -2.88 9.48 -6.20
N ILE A 158 -2.76 8.34 -5.52
CA ILE A 158 -3.89 7.42 -5.33
C ILE A 158 -4.63 7.62 -4.01
N PHE A 159 -3.94 8.02 -2.95
CA PHE A 159 -4.56 8.31 -1.66
C PHE A 159 -4.94 9.79 -1.58
N LEU A 160 -5.98 10.10 -0.80
CA LEU A 160 -6.37 11.48 -0.57
C LEU A 160 -5.35 12.14 0.35
N ARG A 161 -4.80 13.27 -0.10
CA ARG A 161 -3.83 14.05 0.66
C ARG A 161 -4.45 14.62 1.92
N LEU A 162 -3.70 14.56 3.00
CA LEU A 162 -4.02 15.27 4.24
C LEU A 162 -3.91 16.78 4.02
N GLN A 163 -4.75 17.53 4.71
CA GLN A 163 -4.51 18.96 4.92
C GLN A 163 -3.31 19.16 5.85
N PRO A 164 -2.58 20.29 5.75
CA PRO A 164 -1.43 20.56 6.62
C PRO A 164 -1.74 20.43 8.11
N GLU A 165 -2.94 20.82 8.53
CA GLU A 165 -3.39 20.79 9.93
C GLU A 165 -3.66 19.35 10.41
N GLU A 166 -4.09 18.46 9.51
CA GLU A 166 -4.32 17.04 9.82
C GLU A 166 -2.99 16.29 10.06
N LEU A 167 -1.88 16.74 9.46
CA LEU A 167 -0.61 16.01 9.45
C LEU A 167 0.03 15.88 10.84
N ALA A 168 -0.07 16.92 11.68
CA ALA A 168 0.55 16.95 13.01
C ALA A 168 -0.04 15.89 13.96
N GLY A 169 -1.35 15.64 13.85
CA GLY A 169 -2.08 14.68 14.68
C GLY A 169 -2.37 13.34 14.00
N PHE A 170 -1.94 13.15 12.75
CA PHE A 170 -2.30 11.96 11.97
C PHE A 170 -1.75 10.68 12.58
N LYS A 171 -2.64 9.71 12.79
CA LYS A 171 -2.32 8.34 13.19
C LYS A 171 -2.88 7.39 12.12
N PRO A 172 -2.05 6.53 11.51
CA PRO A 172 -2.56 5.56 10.55
C PRO A 172 -3.43 4.51 11.26
N GLU A 173 -4.54 4.13 10.63
CA GLU A 173 -5.27 2.91 10.98
C GLU A 173 -4.61 1.69 10.33
N TRP A 174 -3.97 1.88 9.17
CA TRP A 174 -3.30 0.83 8.41
C TRP A 174 -1.95 1.31 7.90
N THR A 175 -0.96 0.44 8.00
CA THR A 175 0.39 0.71 7.47
C THR A 175 0.72 -0.24 6.33
N ILE A 176 1.41 0.26 5.31
CA ILE A 176 1.98 -0.52 4.22
C ILE A 176 3.50 -0.42 4.32
N LEU A 177 4.17 -1.55 4.51
CA LEU A 177 5.62 -1.68 4.40
C LEU A 177 5.94 -2.21 3.01
N GLN A 178 6.56 -1.39 2.17
CA GLN A 178 6.87 -1.78 0.79
C GLN A 178 8.37 -1.73 0.51
N ALA A 179 8.94 -2.88 0.18
CA ALA A 179 10.32 -3.02 -0.28
C ALA A 179 10.38 -3.90 -1.54
N PRO A 180 10.17 -3.34 -2.74
CA PRO A 180 10.19 -4.08 -4.00
C PRO A 180 11.44 -4.92 -4.22
N SER A 181 12.58 -4.52 -3.64
CA SER A 181 13.84 -5.26 -3.79
C SER A 181 13.90 -6.56 -3.00
N VAL A 182 13.05 -6.75 -1.99
CA VAL A 182 13.03 -7.98 -1.17
C VAL A 182 12.21 -9.03 -1.88
N LYS A 183 12.84 -10.15 -2.25
CA LYS A 183 12.20 -11.24 -2.98
C LYS A 183 11.94 -12.42 -2.06
N ALA A 184 10.78 -13.04 -2.17
CA ALA A 184 10.52 -14.33 -1.55
C ALA A 184 11.42 -15.41 -2.17
N GLU A 185 11.84 -16.35 -1.35
CA GLU A 185 12.68 -17.49 -1.69
C GLU A 185 11.85 -18.78 -1.69
N PRO A 186 12.31 -19.88 -2.30
CA PRO A 186 11.56 -21.14 -2.33
C PRO A 186 11.11 -21.64 -0.94
N ALA A 187 11.93 -21.39 0.09
CA ALA A 187 11.60 -21.75 1.48
C ALA A 187 10.43 -20.95 2.07
N ASP A 188 10.08 -19.80 1.48
CA ASP A 188 8.91 -19.00 1.83
C ASP A 188 7.60 -19.59 1.29
N LYS A 189 7.67 -20.60 0.40
CA LYS A 189 6.50 -21.31 -0.18
C LYS A 189 5.46 -20.38 -0.80
N THR A 190 5.88 -19.22 -1.29
CA THR A 190 5.03 -18.31 -2.08
C THR A 190 4.92 -18.82 -3.52
N HIS A 191 3.89 -18.38 -4.26
CA HIS A 191 3.72 -18.75 -5.67
C HIS A 191 4.80 -18.15 -6.59
N SER A 192 5.39 -17.01 -6.22
CA SER A 192 6.48 -16.35 -6.95
C SER A 192 7.40 -15.57 -6.01
N GLU A 193 8.42 -14.91 -6.54
CA GLU A 193 9.29 -14.01 -5.77
C GLU A 193 8.55 -12.79 -5.19
N ALA A 194 7.37 -12.46 -5.72
CA ALA A 194 6.51 -11.41 -5.18
C ALA A 194 5.68 -11.92 -4.00
N PHE A 195 5.36 -11.04 -3.06
CA PHE A 195 4.44 -11.32 -1.95
C PHE A 195 3.73 -10.04 -1.51
N ILE A 196 2.44 -10.18 -1.23
CA ILE A 196 1.56 -9.13 -0.70
C ILE A 196 0.83 -9.77 0.46
N ILE A 197 1.25 -9.49 1.69
CA ILE A 197 0.74 -10.17 2.88
C ILE A 197 -0.04 -9.16 3.72
N VAL A 198 -1.29 -9.47 4.01
CA VAL A 198 -2.16 -8.67 4.88
C VAL A 198 -2.22 -9.34 6.25
N ASP A 199 -1.81 -8.61 7.28
CA ASP A 199 -2.04 -8.99 8.67
C ASP A 199 -3.21 -8.15 9.21
N LEU A 200 -4.36 -8.79 9.38
CA LEU A 200 -5.57 -8.11 9.86
C LEU A 200 -5.41 -7.66 11.31
N ALA A 201 -4.77 -8.46 12.16
CA ALA A 201 -4.66 -8.19 13.60
C ALA A 201 -3.67 -7.06 13.87
N ALA A 202 -2.54 -7.03 13.17
CA ALA A 202 -1.57 -5.94 13.27
C ALA A 202 -1.88 -4.75 12.35
N GLN A 203 -2.95 -4.83 11.55
CA GLN A 203 -3.39 -3.82 10.59
C GLN A 203 -2.25 -3.32 9.68
N VAL A 204 -1.47 -4.26 9.15
CA VAL A 204 -0.31 -3.98 8.29
C VAL A 204 -0.36 -4.80 7.01
N VAL A 205 0.10 -4.19 5.93
CA VAL A 205 0.36 -4.86 4.66
C VAL A 205 1.85 -4.85 4.39
N VAL A 206 2.42 -6.01 4.07
CA VAL A 206 3.83 -6.16 3.68
C VAL A 206 3.92 -6.53 2.21
N ILE A 207 4.64 -5.72 1.43
CA ILE A 207 4.78 -5.88 -0.03
C ILE A 207 6.26 -6.00 -0.40
N GLY A 208 6.60 -7.07 -1.13
CA GLY A 208 7.93 -7.28 -1.69
C GLY A 208 7.92 -8.00 -3.03
N GLY A 209 9.07 -7.98 -3.69
CA GLY A 209 9.38 -8.76 -4.90
C GLY A 209 8.67 -8.27 -6.15
N THR A 210 8.01 -7.10 -6.10
CA THR A 210 7.32 -6.51 -7.24
C THR A 210 7.43 -4.99 -7.22
N LYS A 211 7.73 -4.42 -8.38
CA LYS A 211 7.73 -2.97 -8.63
C LYS A 211 6.35 -2.46 -9.06
N TYR A 212 5.36 -3.35 -9.25
CA TYR A 212 4.02 -2.97 -9.66
C TYR A 212 3.28 -2.24 -8.53
N ASN A 213 3.30 -0.91 -8.55
CA ASN A 213 2.70 -0.08 -7.50
C ASN A 213 1.18 -0.24 -7.37
N GLY A 214 0.51 -0.85 -8.36
CA GLY A 214 -0.90 -1.23 -8.23
C GLY A 214 -1.20 -2.11 -7.02
N GLN A 215 -0.21 -2.81 -6.46
CA GLN A 215 -0.35 -3.55 -5.20
C GLN A 215 -0.60 -2.65 -3.98
N ILE A 216 -0.07 -1.42 -3.97
CA ILE A 216 -0.34 -0.42 -2.92
C ILE A 216 -1.84 -0.08 -2.92
N LYS A 217 -2.40 0.22 -4.11
CA LYS A 217 -3.83 0.51 -4.27
C LYS A 217 -4.69 -0.70 -3.92
N LYS A 218 -4.37 -1.86 -4.50
CA LYS A 218 -5.25 -3.04 -4.42
C LYS A 218 -5.26 -3.67 -3.04
N SER A 219 -4.15 -3.66 -2.31
CA SER A 219 -4.14 -4.10 -0.90
C SER A 219 -5.08 -3.25 -0.04
N MET A 220 -5.02 -1.92 -0.14
CA MET A 220 -5.95 -1.05 0.59
C MET A 220 -7.40 -1.17 0.11
N PHE A 221 -7.61 -1.45 -1.17
CA PHE A 221 -8.95 -1.76 -1.66
C PHE A 221 -9.50 -3.06 -1.06
N CYS A 222 -8.68 -4.11 -0.92
CA CYS A 222 -9.05 -5.34 -0.21
C CYS A 222 -9.38 -5.06 1.27
N VAL A 223 -8.56 -4.27 1.95
CA VAL A 223 -8.83 -3.84 3.34
C VAL A 223 -10.16 -3.09 3.45
N GLN A 224 -10.47 -2.20 2.50
CA GLN A 224 -11.75 -1.49 2.47
C GLN A 224 -12.93 -2.46 2.23
N ASN A 225 -12.78 -3.43 1.33
CA ASN A 225 -13.78 -4.48 1.09
C ASN A 225 -14.01 -5.38 2.31
N PHE A 226 -13.04 -5.48 3.21
CA PHE A 226 -13.22 -6.15 4.50
C PHE A 226 -13.88 -5.22 5.54
N ARG A 227 -13.35 -4.02 5.73
CA ARG A 227 -13.71 -3.12 6.84
C ARG A 227 -15.09 -2.47 6.67
N LEU A 228 -15.45 -2.04 5.46
CA LEU A 228 -16.67 -1.26 5.24
C LEU A 228 -17.96 -2.09 5.33
N PRO A 229 -18.02 -3.34 4.84
CA PRO A 229 -19.21 -4.18 5.04
C PRO A 229 -19.51 -4.45 6.51
N LEU A 230 -18.49 -4.57 7.37
CA LEU A 230 -18.67 -4.66 8.83
C LEU A 230 -19.31 -3.42 9.45
N LYS A 231 -19.29 -2.27 8.74
CA LYS A 231 -19.97 -1.02 9.11
C LYS A 231 -21.30 -0.81 8.37
N GLY A 232 -21.81 -1.84 7.68
CA GLY A 232 -23.02 -1.76 6.87
C GLY A 232 -22.87 -0.86 5.63
N ILE A 233 -21.65 -0.69 5.11
CA ILE A 233 -21.37 0.11 3.91
C ILE A 233 -20.99 -0.85 2.77
N LEU A 234 -21.77 -0.80 1.69
CA LEU A 234 -21.49 -1.55 0.47
C LEU A 234 -20.19 -1.04 -0.17
N THR A 235 -19.31 -1.96 -0.51
CA THR A 235 -18.11 -1.67 -1.31
C THR A 235 -18.28 -2.18 -2.73
N MET A 236 -17.75 -1.42 -3.69
CA MET A 236 -17.89 -1.73 -5.11
C MET A 236 -16.58 -1.50 -5.85
N HIS A 237 -16.25 -2.39 -6.78
CA HIS A 237 -15.21 -2.16 -7.77
C HIS A 237 -15.83 -1.57 -9.05
N ALA A 238 -16.22 -0.30 -8.99
CA ALA A 238 -16.95 0.40 -10.03
C ALA A 238 -16.38 1.80 -10.31
N GLY A 239 -16.65 2.32 -11.50
CA GLY A 239 -16.61 3.77 -11.74
C GLY A 239 -17.93 4.40 -11.28
N ALA A 240 -17.93 5.71 -11.05
CA ALA A 240 -19.15 6.45 -10.76
C ALA A 240 -19.07 7.84 -11.40
N SER A 241 -20.22 8.35 -11.83
CA SER A 241 -20.37 9.67 -12.43
C SER A 241 -21.66 10.33 -11.96
N GLU A 242 -21.68 11.65 -11.91
CA GLU A 242 -22.86 12.44 -11.62
C GLU A 242 -23.20 13.29 -12.85
N GLY A 243 -24.43 13.16 -13.35
CA GLY A 243 -24.94 13.93 -14.47
C GLY A 243 -25.67 15.20 -14.02
N GLU A 244 -26.26 15.91 -14.98
CA GLU A 244 -27.09 17.07 -14.69
C GLU A 244 -28.26 16.70 -13.74
N GLY A 245 -28.59 17.62 -12.82
CA GLY A 245 -29.65 17.42 -11.83
C GLY A 245 -29.29 16.46 -10.69
N GLY A 246 -28.01 16.07 -10.53
CA GLY A 246 -27.54 15.24 -9.42
C GLY A 246 -27.79 13.74 -9.58
N LEU A 247 -28.14 13.29 -10.80
CA LEU A 247 -28.34 11.88 -11.09
C LEU A 247 -27.01 11.14 -11.12
N SER A 248 -26.84 10.19 -10.20
CA SER A 248 -25.64 9.37 -10.11
C SER A 248 -25.77 8.06 -10.89
N ALA A 249 -24.72 7.68 -11.60
CA ALA A 249 -24.59 6.39 -12.28
C ALA A 249 -23.37 5.63 -11.74
N VAL A 250 -23.50 4.30 -11.65
CA VAL A 250 -22.43 3.40 -11.20
C VAL A 250 -22.12 2.41 -12.31
N HIS A 251 -20.84 2.33 -12.68
CA HIS A 251 -20.34 1.58 -13.82
C HIS A 251 -19.52 0.38 -13.33
N ALA A 252 -20.12 -0.80 -13.28
CA ALA A 252 -19.47 -2.03 -12.84
C ALA A 252 -18.84 -2.80 -14.01
N GLY A 253 -17.69 -3.44 -13.78
CA GLY A 253 -17.00 -4.22 -14.80
C GLY A 253 -15.55 -4.58 -14.45
N LEU A 254 -14.94 -5.50 -15.18
CA LEU A 254 -13.54 -5.89 -14.99
C LEU A 254 -12.57 -4.86 -15.62
N SER A 255 -11.28 -4.96 -15.30
CA SER A 255 -10.28 -4.07 -15.93
C SER A 255 -10.31 -4.24 -17.46
N GLY A 256 -10.39 -3.14 -18.20
CA GLY A 256 -10.49 -3.16 -19.66
C GLY A 256 -11.92 -3.20 -20.23
N THR A 257 -12.96 -3.24 -19.40
CA THR A 257 -14.36 -3.33 -19.88
C THR A 257 -15.09 -1.97 -19.94
N GLY A 258 -14.37 -0.87 -20.12
CA GLY A 258 -14.99 0.46 -20.32
C GLY A 258 -15.37 1.26 -19.07
N LYS A 259 -15.11 0.81 -17.84
CA LYS A 259 -15.45 1.59 -16.61
C LYS A 259 -14.83 2.99 -16.52
N THR A 260 -13.71 3.19 -17.20
CA THR A 260 -12.93 4.43 -17.14
C THR A 260 -13.17 5.32 -18.36
N THR A 261 -13.64 4.73 -19.47
CA THR A 261 -13.87 5.41 -20.75
C THR A 261 -15.22 6.09 -20.71
#